data_AF-A0A7X7BLG8-F1
#
_entry.id   AF-A0A7X7BLG8-F1
#
_cell.length_a   1.000
_cell.length_b   1.000
_cell.length_c   1.000
_cell.angle_alpha   90.00
_cell.angle_beta   90.00
_cell.angle_gamma   90.00
#
_symmetry.space_group_name_H-M   'P 1'
#
loop_
_entity.id
_entity.type
_entity.pdbx_description
1 polymer ?
#
loop_
_entity_poly.entity_id
_entity_poly.type
_entity_poly.pdbx_seq_one_letter_code
_entity_poly.pdbx_strand_id
1 'polypeptide(L)'
;NYNGLDFGIATPVLVLPAFNGAACISIGIPLALLIVCAENMQAIGVQIAIGKKPPVNGITIISGIGGLISPFFGGHNCNIAGPMTAWAGSEDCGPVDKRYVAAVWCGIIFAITGIFAPLTMSVLGMLPGEATTVIIGLTLVSMIIGGLEESFGSGKFKFGSFASFAVAMSGIVVLQIGSAFWALVVGTAISLLLEKKDYDEMKSPLD
;
A
#
# COMPACT_ATOMS: atom_id res chain seq x y z
N ASN A 1 -13.05 15.97 -29.57
CA ASN A 1 -13.58 17.26 -29.06
C ASN A 1 -12.82 17.56 -27.78
N TYR A 2 -11.86 18.50 -27.80
CA TYR A 2 -10.93 18.74 -26.67
C TYR A 2 -11.50 19.65 -25.57
N ASN A 3 -12.76 20.07 -25.69
CA ASN A 3 -13.42 21.05 -24.81
C ASN A 3 -13.58 20.61 -23.34
N GLY A 4 -13.20 19.38 -22.98
CA GLY A 4 -13.24 18.86 -21.61
C GLY A 4 -11.87 18.58 -20.99
N LEU A 5 -10.77 18.87 -21.70
CA LEU A 5 -9.42 18.65 -21.19
C LEU A 5 -8.95 19.85 -20.36
N ASP A 6 -8.48 19.57 -19.15
CA ASP A 6 -7.83 20.56 -18.30
C ASP A 6 -6.31 20.47 -18.48
N PHE A 7 -5.74 21.42 -19.22
CA PHE A 7 -4.28 21.54 -19.42
C PHE A 7 -3.60 22.27 -18.25
N GLY A 8 -4.33 22.57 -17.18
CA GLY A 8 -3.79 23.10 -15.94
C GLY A 8 -2.81 22.13 -15.28
N ILE A 9 -1.92 22.71 -14.48
CA ILE A 9 -1.01 21.97 -13.60
C ILE A 9 -1.56 21.97 -12.18
N ALA A 10 -1.35 20.88 -11.45
CA ALA A 10 -1.67 20.82 -10.03
C ALA A 10 -0.85 21.89 -9.29
N THR A 11 -1.53 22.69 -8.48
CA THR A 11 -0.90 23.67 -7.59
C THR A 11 -1.11 23.23 -6.14
N PRO A 12 -0.09 23.37 -5.27
CA PRO A 12 -0.22 22.99 -3.88
C PRO A 12 -1.25 23.88 -3.17
N VAL A 13 -2.24 23.25 -2.54
CA VAL A 13 -3.25 23.94 -1.72
C VAL A 13 -2.97 23.64 -0.26
N LEU A 14 -2.72 24.68 0.54
CA LEU A 14 -2.51 24.49 1.97
C LEU A 14 -3.83 24.17 2.67
N VAL A 15 -3.93 22.98 3.26
CA VAL A 15 -5.07 22.51 4.04
C VAL A 15 -4.66 22.42 5.51
N LEU A 16 -5.34 23.18 6.37
CA LEU A 16 -5.10 23.13 7.81
C LEU A 16 -5.83 21.92 8.43
N PRO A 17 -5.21 21.19 9.37
CA PRO A 17 -5.82 20.03 9.98
C PRO A 17 -6.98 20.43 10.90
N ALA A 18 -8.10 19.73 10.76
CA ALA A 18 -9.20 19.77 11.73
C ALA A 18 -9.14 18.49 12.57
N PHE A 19 -8.93 18.64 13.89
CA PHE A 19 -8.79 17.50 14.78
C PHE A 19 -10.16 16.97 15.21
N ASN A 20 -10.37 15.67 15.01
CA ASN A 20 -11.53 14.94 15.51
C ASN A 20 -11.04 13.68 16.22
N GLY A 21 -11.15 13.65 17.55
CA GLY A 21 -10.66 12.54 18.37
C GLY A 21 -11.30 11.19 18.02
N ALA A 22 -12.59 11.19 17.68
CA ALA A 22 -13.27 9.97 17.25
C ALA A 22 -12.68 9.44 15.93
N ALA A 23 -12.46 10.32 14.94
CA ALA A 23 -11.84 9.94 13.67
C ALA A 23 -10.38 9.50 13.82
N CYS A 24 -9.62 10.11 14.73
CA CYS A 24 -8.26 9.67 15.04
C CYS A 24 -8.23 8.23 15.55
N ILE A 25 -9.20 7.84 16.38
CA ILE A 25 -9.28 6.49 16.94
C ILE A 25 -9.89 5.51 15.93
N SER A 26 -10.99 5.87 15.27
CA SER A 26 -11.73 4.95 14.39
C SER A 26 -11.11 4.77 13.01
N ILE A 27 -10.33 5.74 12.52
CA ILE A 27 -9.71 5.70 11.18
C ILE A 27 -8.19 5.79 11.29
N GLY A 28 -7.68 6.73 12.09
CA GLY A 28 -6.24 7.01 12.19
C GLY A 28 -5.43 5.81 12.69
N ILE A 29 -5.82 5.22 13.82
CA ILE A 29 -5.12 4.05 14.40
C ILE A 29 -5.20 2.84 13.45
N PRO A 30 -6.37 2.42 12.94
CA PRO A 30 -6.45 1.32 11.97
C PRO A 30 -5.61 1.54 10.73
N LEU A 31 -5.62 2.75 10.16
CA LEU A 31 -4.84 3.08 8.98
C LEU A 31 -3.34 3.02 9.26
N ALA A 32 -2.88 3.54 10.40
CA ALA A 32 -1.48 3.47 10.80
C ALA A 32 -1.00 2.02 10.95
N LEU A 33 -1.83 1.17 11.57
CA LEU A 33 -1.53 -0.26 11.71
C LEU A 33 -1.52 -0.97 10.35
N LEU A 34 -2.47 -0.66 9.47
CA LEU A 34 -2.47 -1.18 8.09
C LEU A 34 -1.18 -0.82 7.36
N ILE A 35 -0.71 0.43 7.45
CA ILE A 35 0.53 0.87 6.80
C ILE A 35 1.75 0.14 7.36
N VAL A 36 1.86 0.05 8.69
CA VAL A 36 3.01 -0.59 9.32
C VAL A 36 3.04 -2.10 9.06
N CYS A 37 1.88 -2.76 9.13
CA CYS A 37 1.78 -4.21 9.02
C CYS A 37 1.74 -4.72 7.57
N ALA A 38 1.12 -3.99 6.65
CA ALA A 38 1.04 -4.40 5.24
C ALA A 38 2.23 -3.85 4.46
N GLU A 39 2.34 -2.52 4.39
CA GLU A 39 3.27 -1.88 3.46
C GLU A 39 4.72 -1.89 3.96
N ASN A 40 4.96 -1.40 5.19
CA ASN A 40 6.32 -1.34 5.73
C ASN A 40 6.90 -2.75 5.91
N MET A 41 6.10 -3.71 6.38
CA MET A 41 6.55 -5.09 6.57
C MET A 41 6.91 -5.75 5.23
N GLN A 42 6.10 -5.55 4.18
CA GLN A 42 6.41 -6.05 2.84
C GLN A 42 7.71 -5.43 2.31
N ALA A 43 7.87 -4.10 2.44
CA ALA A 43 9.09 -3.41 2.04
C ALA A 43 10.35 -3.93 2.78
N ILE A 44 10.23 -4.19 4.09
CA ILE A 44 11.28 -4.81 4.91
C ILE A 44 11.60 -6.21 4.40
N GLY A 45 10.58 -7.04 4.15
CA GLY A 45 10.74 -8.40 3.63
C GLY A 45 11.49 -8.43 2.30
N VAL A 46 11.17 -7.51 1.38
CA VAL A 46 11.88 -7.36 0.10
C VAL A 46 13.36 -7.03 0.32
N GLN A 47 13.69 -6.10 1.22
CA GLN A 47 15.09 -5.75 1.49
C GLN A 47 15.88 -6.94 2.08
N ILE A 48 15.25 -7.69 2.97
CA ILE A 48 15.83 -8.92 3.54
C ILE A 48 16.05 -9.97 2.44
N ALA A 49 15.08 -10.16 1.54
CA ALA A 49 15.16 -11.12 0.45
C ALA A 49 16.31 -10.82 -0.54
N ILE A 50 16.67 -9.55 -0.74
CA ILE A 50 17.82 -9.15 -1.56
C ILE A 50 19.14 -9.08 -0.76
N GLY A 51 19.17 -9.63 0.46
CA GLY A 51 20.38 -9.72 1.30
C GLY A 51 20.79 -8.41 1.97
N LYS A 52 19.91 -7.39 2.01
CA LYS A 52 20.17 -6.12 2.70
C LYS A 52 19.56 -6.15 4.09
N LYS A 53 20.22 -5.48 5.04
CA LYS A 53 19.68 -5.25 6.39
C LYS A 53 18.86 -3.94 6.39
N PRO A 54 17.52 -4.00 6.38
CA PRO A 54 16.71 -2.79 6.33
C PRO A 54 16.76 -2.02 7.65
N PRO A 55 16.83 -0.67 7.60
CA PRO A 55 16.67 0.16 8.79
C PRO A 55 15.17 0.27 9.14
N VAL A 56 14.62 -0.73 9.86
CA VAL A 56 13.18 -0.85 10.20
C VAL A 56 12.59 0.44 10.78
N ASN A 57 13.29 1.07 11.75
CA ASN A 57 12.85 2.34 12.33
C ASN A 57 12.89 3.47 11.31
N GLY A 58 13.91 3.52 10.44
CA GLY A 58 14.05 4.54 9.40
C GLY A 58 12.93 4.46 8.36
N ILE A 59 12.61 3.25 7.89
CA ILE A 59 11.47 2.96 6.99
C ILE A 59 10.19 3.51 7.62
N THR A 60 9.92 3.16 8.88
CA THR A 60 8.69 3.58 9.57
C THR A 60 8.62 5.10 9.76
N ILE A 61 9.74 5.75 10.14
CA ILE A 61 9.79 7.20 10.34
C ILE A 61 9.57 7.95 9.04
N ILE A 62 10.26 7.57 7.95
CA ILE A 62 10.10 8.23 6.64
C ILE A 62 8.67 8.07 6.12
N SER A 63 8.12 6.87 6.26
CA SER A 63 6.71 6.56 5.95
C SER A 63 5.75 7.47 6.72
N GLY A 64 5.98 7.66 8.03
CA GLY A 64 5.20 8.59 8.87
C GLY A 64 5.35 10.06 8.50
N ILE A 65 6.56 10.51 8.12
CA ILE A 65 6.80 11.88 7.66
C ILE A 65 5.99 12.18 6.40
N GLY A 66 5.99 11.28 5.42
CA GLY A 66 5.14 11.40 4.24
C GLY A 66 3.66 11.50 4.62
N GLY A 67 3.23 10.69 5.59
CA GLY A 67 1.86 10.62 6.08
C GLY A 67 1.40 11.88 6.79
N LEU A 68 2.34 12.60 7.43
CA LEU A 68 2.09 13.88 8.08
C LEU A 68 2.08 15.04 7.08
N ILE A 69 2.97 15.05 6.10
CA ILE A 69 3.14 16.17 5.17
C ILE A 69 2.05 16.20 4.10
N SER A 70 1.72 15.04 3.50
CA SER A 70 0.79 14.95 2.36
C SER A 70 -0.59 15.59 2.63
N PRO A 71 -1.22 15.40 3.81
CA PRO A 71 -2.49 16.05 4.13
C PRO A 71 -2.48 17.57 4.15
N PHE A 72 -1.33 18.20 4.45
CA PHE A 72 -1.22 19.67 4.39
C PHE A 72 -1.36 20.22 2.97
N PHE A 73 -1.21 19.38 1.95
CA PHE A 73 -1.37 19.75 0.54
C PHE A 73 -2.67 19.23 -0.07
N GLY A 74 -3.63 18.81 0.77
CA GLY A 74 -4.92 18.25 0.33
C GLY A 74 -4.85 16.77 -0.07
N GLY A 75 -3.72 16.10 0.13
CA GLY A 75 -3.56 14.68 -0.12
C GLY A 75 -4.11 13.80 1.01
N HIS A 76 -4.26 12.50 0.75
CA HIS A 76 -4.41 11.50 1.82
C HIS A 76 -3.04 11.13 2.40
N ASN A 77 -3.01 10.16 3.32
CA ASN A 77 -1.75 9.63 3.84
C ASN A 77 -0.85 9.16 2.68
N CYS A 78 0.44 9.53 2.74
CA CYS A 78 1.49 9.10 1.81
C CYS A 78 2.54 8.32 2.61
N ASN A 79 2.83 7.10 2.21
CA ASN A 79 3.69 6.19 2.97
C ASN A 79 4.58 5.37 2.02
N ILE A 80 5.45 4.53 2.58
CA ILE A 80 6.21 3.58 1.78
C ILE A 80 5.25 2.56 1.18
N ALA A 81 5.35 2.31 -0.13
CA ALA A 81 4.56 1.30 -0.80
C ALA A 81 5.35 -0.02 -0.92
N GLY A 82 4.81 -1.08 -0.33
CA GLY A 82 5.36 -2.44 -0.39
C GLY A 82 5.51 -2.96 -1.83
N PRO A 83 4.45 -2.92 -2.67
CA PRO A 83 4.51 -3.42 -4.05
C PRO A 83 5.55 -2.67 -4.91
N MET A 84 5.68 -1.36 -4.74
CA MET A 84 6.69 -0.57 -5.47
C MET A 84 8.11 -0.91 -5.00
N THR A 85 8.27 -1.23 -3.72
CA THR A 85 9.54 -1.72 -3.18
C THR A 85 9.89 -3.09 -3.74
N ALA A 86 8.92 -4.00 -3.84
CA ALA A 86 9.10 -5.32 -4.46
C ALA A 86 9.51 -5.20 -5.93
N TRP A 87 8.83 -4.33 -6.69
CA TRP A 87 9.17 -4.05 -8.09
C TRP A 87 10.58 -3.48 -8.24
N ALA A 88 10.93 -2.42 -7.50
CA ALA A 88 12.27 -1.83 -7.54
C ALA A 88 13.35 -2.79 -7.02
N GLY A 89 12.96 -3.74 -6.16
CA GLY A 89 13.80 -4.80 -5.62
C GLY A 89 14.01 -5.97 -6.57
N SER A 90 13.33 -6.03 -7.73
CA SER A 90 13.43 -7.15 -8.66
C SER A 90 14.79 -7.28 -9.34
N GLU A 91 15.09 -8.46 -9.86
CA GLU A 91 16.32 -8.70 -10.63
C GLU A 91 16.38 -7.91 -11.93
N ASP A 92 15.22 -7.59 -12.52
CA ASP A 92 15.10 -6.78 -13.74
C ASP A 92 15.60 -5.34 -13.54
N CYS A 93 15.62 -4.85 -12.29
CA CYS A 93 16.13 -3.53 -11.94
C CYS A 93 17.67 -3.47 -11.85
N GLY A 94 18.36 -4.56 -12.20
CA GLY A 94 19.82 -4.62 -12.28
C GLY A 94 20.51 -4.99 -10.97
N PRO A 95 21.82 -4.64 -10.82
CA PRO A 95 22.62 -4.96 -9.64
C PRO A 95 22.01 -4.41 -8.35
N VAL A 96 22.02 -5.21 -7.28
CA VAL A 96 21.37 -4.93 -5.99
C VAL A 96 21.77 -3.56 -5.39
N ASP A 97 23.02 -3.18 -5.56
CA ASP A 97 23.62 -1.90 -5.16
C ASP A 97 23.12 -0.70 -5.97
N LYS A 98 22.57 -0.91 -7.17
CA LYS A 98 22.04 0.13 -8.07
C LYS A 98 20.52 0.13 -8.23
N ARG A 99 19.81 -0.86 -7.66
CA ARG A 99 18.33 -0.95 -7.73
C ARG A 99 17.59 0.29 -7.21
N TYR A 100 18.20 1.10 -6.34
CA TYR A 100 17.62 2.37 -5.88
C TYR A 100 17.32 3.35 -7.03
N VAL A 101 18.04 3.24 -8.16
CA VAL A 101 17.82 4.08 -9.34
C VAL A 101 16.41 3.87 -9.91
N ALA A 102 15.88 2.64 -9.86
CA ALA A 102 14.50 2.36 -10.27
C ALA A 102 13.49 3.10 -9.37
N ALA A 103 13.73 3.12 -8.05
CA ALA A 103 12.89 3.86 -7.10
C ALA A 103 12.97 5.38 -7.32
N VAL A 104 14.15 5.93 -7.64
CA VAL A 104 14.32 7.36 -7.96
C VAL A 104 13.52 7.73 -9.21
N TRP A 105 13.64 6.95 -10.29
CA TRP A 105 12.87 7.20 -11.51
C TRP A 105 11.37 7.04 -11.30
N CYS A 106 10.95 6.03 -10.53
CA CYS A 106 9.55 5.87 -10.15
C CYS A 106 9.03 7.13 -9.44
N GLY A 107 9.77 7.65 -8.46
CA GLY A 107 9.40 8.90 -7.76
C GLY A 107 9.34 10.11 -8.69
N ILE A 108 10.30 10.26 -9.61
CA ILE A 108 10.29 11.34 -10.61
C ILE A 108 9.05 11.24 -11.51
N ILE A 109 8.74 10.05 -12.02
CA ILE A 109 7.58 9.81 -12.87
C ILE A 109 6.29 10.11 -12.10
N PHE A 110 6.17 9.65 -10.86
CA PHE A 110 5.02 9.94 -10.01
C PHE A 110 4.86 11.44 -9.72
N ALA A 111 5.96 12.16 -9.50
CA ALA A 111 5.93 13.61 -9.33
C ALA A 111 5.45 14.32 -10.60
N ILE A 112 5.95 13.92 -11.78
CA ILE A 112 5.50 14.46 -13.07
C ILE A 112 4.01 14.17 -13.28
N THR A 113 3.57 12.93 -13.06
CA THR A 113 2.15 12.56 -13.15
C THR A 113 1.29 13.35 -12.17
N GLY A 114 1.78 13.60 -10.96
CA GLY A 114 1.10 14.44 -9.97
C GLY A 114 0.93 15.89 -10.44
N ILE A 115 1.94 16.47 -11.08
CA ILE A 115 1.85 17.83 -11.67
C ILE A 115 0.76 17.88 -12.76
N PHE A 116 0.63 16.83 -13.57
CA PHE A 116 -0.40 16.72 -14.61
C PHE A 116 -1.69 16.03 -14.14
N ALA A 117 -1.92 15.92 -12.83
CA ALA A 117 -3.11 15.28 -12.28
C ALA A 117 -4.44 15.90 -12.80
N PRO A 118 -4.59 17.24 -12.98
CA PRO A 118 -5.81 17.82 -13.54
C PRO A 118 -6.09 17.30 -14.95
N LEU A 119 -5.05 17.19 -15.78
CA LEU A 119 -5.15 16.61 -17.12
C LEU A 119 -5.60 15.15 -17.05
N THR A 120 -4.95 14.33 -16.24
CA THR A 120 -5.31 12.91 -16.10
C THR A 120 -6.74 12.73 -15.60
N MET A 121 -7.18 13.53 -14.62
CA MET A 121 -8.54 13.49 -14.09
C MET A 121 -9.56 13.97 -15.11
N SER A 122 -9.24 14.98 -15.91
CA SER A 122 -10.13 15.46 -16.97
C SER A 122 -10.36 14.40 -18.06
N VAL A 123 -9.33 13.65 -18.43
CA VAL A 123 -9.45 12.50 -19.35
C VAL A 123 -10.36 11.42 -18.75
N LEU A 124 -10.18 11.09 -17.48
CA LEU A 124 -11.04 10.12 -16.79
C LEU A 124 -12.50 10.60 -16.70
N GLY A 125 -12.71 11.90 -16.50
CA GLY A 125 -14.03 12.52 -16.45
C GLY A 125 -14.74 12.62 -17.80
N MET A 126 -14.02 12.45 -18.92
CA MET A 126 -14.61 12.38 -20.26
C MET A 126 -15.19 11.00 -20.60
N LEU A 127 -14.81 9.96 -19.85
CA LEU A 127 -15.35 8.62 -20.04
C LEU A 127 -16.74 8.52 -19.39
N PRO A 128 -17.68 7.74 -19.98
CA PRO A 128 -18.91 7.36 -19.29
C PRO A 128 -18.58 6.70 -17.94
N GLY A 129 -19.36 6.98 -16.90
CA GLY A 129 -19.09 6.49 -15.54
C GLY A 129 -18.99 4.96 -15.47
N GLU A 130 -19.75 4.26 -16.30
CA GLU A 130 -19.71 2.80 -16.44
C GLU A 130 -18.36 2.32 -16.98
N ALA A 131 -17.81 3.01 -17.99
CA ALA A 131 -16.50 2.67 -18.57
C ALA A 131 -15.37 2.87 -17.56
N THR A 132 -15.40 3.98 -16.81
CA THR A 132 -14.43 4.25 -15.73
C THR A 132 -14.51 3.18 -14.64
N THR A 133 -15.73 2.77 -14.25
CA THR A 133 -15.94 1.71 -13.26
C THR A 133 -15.36 0.37 -13.72
N VAL A 134 -15.55 0.00 -14.99
CA VAL A 134 -14.99 -1.24 -15.56
C VAL A 134 -13.46 -1.20 -15.58
N ILE A 135 -12.85 -0.09 -15.98
CA ILE A 135 -11.39 0.04 -16.01
C ILE A 135 -10.81 -0.11 -14.60
N ILE A 136 -11.37 0.62 -13.62
CA ILE A 136 -10.95 0.52 -12.21
C ILE A 136 -11.13 -0.92 -11.71
N GLY A 137 -12.28 -1.53 -11.98
CA GLY A 137 -12.57 -2.90 -11.59
C GLY A 137 -11.56 -3.91 -12.15
N LEU A 138 -11.23 -3.82 -13.44
CA LEU A 138 -10.23 -4.68 -14.08
C LEU A 138 -8.84 -4.50 -13.47
N THR A 139 -8.44 -3.27 -13.14
CA THR A 139 -7.17 -3.01 -12.45
C THR A 139 -7.16 -3.63 -11.05
N LEU A 140 -8.27 -3.54 -10.30
CA LEU A 140 -8.39 -4.13 -8.98
C LEU A 140 -8.38 -5.66 -9.02
N VAL A 141 -8.95 -6.29 -10.06
CA VAL A 141 -8.90 -7.76 -10.23
C VAL A 141 -7.46 -8.24 -10.31
N SER A 142 -6.61 -7.58 -11.11
CA SER A 142 -5.18 -7.93 -11.18
C SER A 142 -4.48 -7.78 -9.82
N MET A 143 -4.84 -6.77 -9.05
CA MET A 143 -4.28 -6.56 -7.71
C MET A 143 -4.72 -7.64 -6.72
N ILE A 144 -5.99 -8.08 -6.78
CA ILE A 144 -6.49 -9.19 -5.96
C ILE A 144 -5.80 -10.49 -6.33
N ILE A 145 -5.63 -10.78 -7.62
CA ILE A 145 -4.92 -11.99 -8.09
C ILE A 145 -3.49 -11.99 -7.55
N GLY A 146 -2.74 -10.89 -7.74
CA GLY A 146 -1.37 -10.78 -7.23
C GLY A 146 -1.29 -10.94 -5.71
N GLY A 147 -2.22 -10.32 -4.96
CA GLY A 147 -2.29 -10.48 -3.50
C GLY A 147 -2.57 -11.92 -3.06
N LEU A 148 -3.42 -12.65 -3.79
CA LEU A 148 -3.67 -14.08 -3.55
C LEU A 148 -2.43 -14.93 -3.88
N GLU A 149 -1.75 -14.65 -5.00
CA GLU A 149 -0.51 -15.33 -5.36
C GLU A 149 0.58 -15.13 -4.30
N GLU A 150 0.78 -13.90 -3.82
CA GLU A 150 1.72 -13.60 -2.73
C GLU A 150 1.33 -14.30 -1.41
N SER A 151 0.04 -14.30 -1.08
CA SER A 151 -0.46 -14.81 0.20
C SER A 151 -0.48 -16.35 0.28
N PHE A 152 -0.68 -17.05 -0.86
CA PHE A 152 -0.80 -18.51 -0.89
C PHE A 152 0.38 -19.22 -1.58
N GLY A 153 1.18 -18.50 -2.38
CA GLY A 153 2.22 -19.08 -3.24
C GLY A 153 3.36 -19.76 -2.49
N SER A 154 3.69 -19.30 -1.28
CA SER A 154 4.73 -19.91 -0.44
C SER A 154 4.33 -21.27 0.15
N GLY A 155 3.03 -21.59 0.14
CA GLY A 155 2.49 -22.76 0.81
C GLY A 155 2.43 -22.67 2.34
N LYS A 156 2.87 -21.56 2.93
CA LYS A 156 2.84 -21.27 4.37
C LYS A 156 1.70 -20.30 4.71
N PHE A 157 1.28 -20.30 5.97
CA PHE A 157 0.26 -19.37 6.50
C PHE A 157 -1.10 -19.39 5.76
N LYS A 158 -1.46 -20.53 5.14
CA LYS A 158 -2.67 -20.68 4.32
C LYS A 158 -3.96 -20.38 5.07
N PHE A 159 -4.07 -20.82 6.33
CA PHE A 159 -5.28 -20.61 7.13
C PHE A 159 -5.45 -19.15 7.51
N GLY A 160 -4.38 -18.46 7.92
CA GLY A 160 -4.44 -17.02 8.19
C GLY A 160 -4.69 -16.19 6.93
N SER A 161 -4.03 -16.52 5.81
CA SER A 161 -4.26 -15.88 4.51
C SER A 161 -5.73 -16.00 4.08
N PHE A 162 -6.31 -17.20 4.17
CA PHE A 162 -7.73 -17.41 3.86
C PHE A 162 -8.67 -16.64 4.79
N ALA A 163 -8.40 -16.65 6.09
CA ALA A 163 -9.23 -15.94 7.05
C ALA A 163 -9.16 -14.42 6.87
N SER A 164 -7.97 -13.87 6.61
CA SER A 164 -7.77 -12.46 6.26
C SER A 164 -8.61 -12.09 5.04
N PHE A 165 -8.52 -12.89 3.97
CA PHE A 165 -9.30 -12.67 2.75
C PHE A 165 -10.82 -12.72 3.00
N ALA A 166 -11.30 -13.74 3.73
CA ALA A 166 -12.71 -13.89 4.05
C ALA A 166 -13.26 -12.71 4.86
N VAL A 167 -12.49 -12.24 5.86
CA VAL A 167 -12.87 -11.07 6.66
C VAL A 167 -12.84 -9.80 5.82
N ALA A 168 -11.81 -9.59 4.99
CA ALA A 168 -11.72 -8.42 4.12
C ALA A 168 -12.96 -8.31 3.20
N MET A 169 -13.35 -9.43 2.56
CA MET A 169 -14.52 -9.50 1.69
C MET A 169 -15.86 -9.38 2.40
N SER A 170 -15.93 -9.70 3.70
CA SER A 170 -17.20 -9.69 4.45
C SER A 170 -17.84 -8.32 4.62
N GLY A 171 -17.05 -7.23 4.47
CA GLY A 171 -17.53 -5.86 4.67
C GLY A 171 -17.93 -5.54 6.12
N ILE A 172 -17.56 -6.38 7.10
CA ILE A 172 -17.89 -6.15 8.50
C ILE A 172 -17.33 -4.82 9.00
N VAL A 173 -18.11 -4.14 9.83
CA VAL A 173 -17.68 -2.95 10.56
C VAL A 173 -17.92 -3.21 12.04
N VAL A 174 -16.84 -3.24 12.81
CA VAL A 174 -16.88 -3.47 14.25
C VAL A 174 -16.17 -2.30 14.92
N LEU A 175 -16.82 -1.68 15.91
CA LEU A 175 -16.31 -0.48 16.60
C LEU A 175 -16.00 0.71 15.68
N GLN A 176 -16.79 0.91 14.62
CA GLN A 176 -16.56 1.94 13.57
C GLN A 176 -15.27 1.72 12.75
N ILE A 177 -14.66 0.53 12.87
CA ILE A 177 -13.46 0.16 12.11
C ILE A 177 -13.88 -0.86 11.04
N GLY A 178 -13.49 -0.58 9.80
CA GLY A 178 -13.83 -1.41 8.64
C GLY A 178 -13.08 -2.75 8.59
N SER A 179 -13.54 -3.63 7.69
CA SER A 179 -13.09 -5.01 7.57
C SER A 179 -11.60 -5.17 7.29
N ALA A 180 -10.97 -4.22 6.59
CA ALA A 180 -9.54 -4.28 6.24
C ALA A 180 -8.63 -4.42 7.47
N PHE A 181 -8.92 -3.68 8.55
CA PHE A 181 -8.18 -3.80 9.80
C PHE A 181 -8.42 -5.15 10.46
N TRP A 182 -9.68 -5.58 10.53
CA TRP A 182 -10.05 -6.84 11.15
C TRP A 182 -9.51 -8.05 10.38
N ALA A 183 -9.34 -7.93 9.06
CA ALA A 183 -8.70 -8.94 8.23
C ALA A 183 -7.27 -9.21 8.69
N LEU A 184 -6.48 -8.15 8.94
CA LEU A 184 -5.13 -8.29 9.50
C LEU A 184 -5.14 -8.95 10.88
N VAL A 185 -6.03 -8.48 11.78
CA VAL A 185 -6.10 -9.00 13.15
C VAL A 185 -6.48 -10.48 13.17
N VAL A 186 -7.56 -10.84 12.47
CA VAL A 186 -8.10 -12.21 12.45
C VAL A 186 -7.16 -13.14 11.70
N GLY A 187 -6.64 -12.72 10.54
CA GLY A 187 -5.68 -13.50 9.78
C GLY A 187 -4.42 -13.81 10.59
N THR A 188 -3.85 -12.79 11.24
CA THR A 188 -2.66 -12.95 12.10
C THR A 188 -2.96 -13.85 13.30
N ALA A 189 -4.11 -13.66 13.97
CA ALA A 189 -4.50 -14.49 15.10
C ALA A 189 -4.66 -15.97 14.69
N ILE A 190 -5.25 -16.24 13.53
CA ILE A 190 -5.42 -17.60 13.02
C ILE A 190 -4.07 -18.23 12.66
N SER A 191 -3.18 -17.51 11.98
CA SER A 191 -1.82 -18.03 11.73
C SER A 191 -1.07 -18.33 13.02
N LEU A 192 -1.13 -17.45 14.02
CA LEU A 192 -0.47 -17.68 15.31
C LEU A 192 -1.00 -18.93 16.05
N LEU A 193 -2.30 -19.21 15.94
CA LEU A 193 -2.94 -20.34 16.62
C LEU A 193 -2.76 -21.67 15.88
N LEU A 194 -2.87 -21.66 14.55
CA LEU A 194 -2.94 -22.89 13.75
C LEU A 194 -1.66 -23.21 12.99
N GLU A 195 -0.78 -22.22 12.78
CA GLU A 195 0.33 -22.30 11.82
C GLU A 195 1.68 -22.00 12.49
N LYS A 196 1.80 -22.31 13.79
CA LYS A 196 3.03 -22.08 14.58
C LYS A 196 4.28 -22.70 13.96
N LYS A 197 4.15 -23.86 13.31
CA LYS A 197 5.26 -24.54 12.61
C LYS A 197 5.86 -23.69 11.49
N ASP A 198 5.02 -22.95 10.76
CA ASP A 198 5.47 -22.10 9.65
C ASP A 198 6.33 -20.94 10.17
N TYR A 199 6.05 -20.45 11.38
CA TYR A 199 6.90 -19.47 12.09
C TYR A 199 8.23 -20.08 12.54
N ASP A 200 8.23 -21.31 13.06
CA ASP A 200 9.47 -21.98 13.53
C ASP A 200 10.44 -22.27 12.37
N GLU A 201 9.92 -22.50 11.17
CA GLU A 201 10.71 -22.65 9.95
C GLU A 201 11.19 -21.32 9.35
N MET A 202 10.69 -20.19 9.85
CA MET A 202 11.03 -18.85 9.38
C MET A 202 12.35 -18.41 10.02
N LYS A 203 13.48 -18.85 9.48
CA LYS A 203 14.79 -18.29 9.83
C LYS A 203 15.00 -16.99 9.07
N SER A 204 15.35 -15.91 9.79
CA SER A 204 15.84 -14.69 9.15
C SER A 204 17.10 -15.06 8.35
N PRO A 205 17.19 -14.73 7.05
CA PRO A 205 18.44 -14.93 6.29
C PRO A 205 19.56 -13.98 6.72
N LEU A 206 19.33 -13.16 7.74
CA LEU A 206 20.30 -12.26 8.37
C LEU A 206 20.79 -12.76 9.75
N ASP A 207 20.27 -13.89 10.25
CA ASP A 207 20.73 -14.59 11.46
C ASP A 207 21.73 -15.70 11.10
#